data_AF-A0A938HB57-F1
#
_entry.id   AF-A0A938HB57-F1
#
_cell.length_a   1.000
_cell.length_b   1.000
_cell.length_c   1.000
_cell.angle_alpha   90.00
_cell.angle_beta   90.00
_cell.angle_gamma   90.00
#
_symmetry.space_group_name_H-M   'P 1'
#
loop_
_entity.id
_entity.type
_entity.pdbx_description
1 polymer ?
#
loop_
_entity_poly.entity_id
_entity_poly.type
_entity_poly.pdbx_seq_one_letter_code
_entity_poly.pdbx_strand_id
1 'polypeptide(L)'
;MKPTAQLYPSFEAVLSAQQRFFERIIARYFKGEQQKDVFQDFCVHLHTLYLQKFTSSSHLFDSKAWLRTVLVNFCISQLRKEKAQKNSVWNQTTVVVNLVAESDTINESELQALYEAALGCVSKKEALVLKLKFEYKCTAKEIEHKLGIQHVDVLLARIKDKIRKKMGRINLEF
;
A
#
# COMPACT_ATOMS: atom_id res chain seq x y z
N MET A 1 -25.35 -17.85 45.10
CA MET A 1 -25.06 -16.89 44.01
C MET A 1 -25.69 -17.44 42.74
N LYS A 2 -26.65 -16.72 42.14
CA LYS A 2 -27.28 -17.16 40.87
C LYS A 2 -26.31 -16.85 39.72
N PRO A 3 -26.08 -17.76 38.77
CA PRO A 3 -25.36 -17.42 37.56
C PRO A 3 -26.28 -16.52 36.73
N THR A 4 -25.93 -15.24 36.62
CA THR A 4 -26.59 -14.30 35.73
C THR A 4 -26.23 -14.68 34.30
N ALA A 5 -27.03 -15.56 33.69
CA ALA A 5 -27.02 -15.75 32.25
C ALA A 5 -27.52 -14.45 31.62
N GLN A 6 -26.62 -13.50 31.38
CA GLN A 6 -26.89 -12.42 30.45
C GLN A 6 -27.21 -13.09 29.12
N LEU A 7 -28.47 -13.03 28.70
CA LEU A 7 -28.84 -13.39 27.33
C LEU A 7 -28.15 -12.37 26.43
N TYR A 8 -26.97 -12.76 25.92
CA TYR A 8 -26.27 -12.05 24.88
C TYR A 8 -27.23 -11.92 23.68
N PRO A 9 -27.42 -10.72 23.11
CA PRO A 9 -28.02 -10.61 21.78
C PRO A 9 -27.28 -11.59 20.89
N SER A 10 -28.02 -12.42 20.17
CA SER A 10 -27.37 -13.34 19.25
C SER A 10 -26.61 -12.49 18.21
N PHE A 11 -25.40 -12.89 17.85
CA PHE A 11 -24.60 -12.15 16.89
C PHE A 11 -25.37 -11.90 15.58
N GLU A 12 -26.26 -12.82 15.21
CA GLU A 12 -27.18 -12.70 14.07
C GLU A 12 -28.10 -11.48 14.17
N ALA A 13 -28.56 -11.10 15.37
CA ALA A 13 -29.41 -9.93 15.56
C ALA A 13 -28.63 -8.63 15.30
N VAL A 14 -27.40 -8.53 15.79
CA VAL A 14 -26.52 -7.37 15.56
C VAL A 14 -26.14 -7.30 14.08
N LEU A 15 -25.80 -8.43 13.48
CA LEU A 15 -25.42 -8.51 12.07
C LEU A 15 -26.57 -8.13 11.14
N SER A 16 -27.75 -8.71 11.34
CA SER A 16 -28.93 -8.43 10.51
C SER A 16 -29.38 -6.97 10.59
N ALA A 17 -29.29 -6.34 11.77
CA ALA A 17 -29.61 -4.93 11.95
C ALA A 17 -28.68 -3.99 11.14
N GLN A 18 -27.41 -4.37 10.94
CA GLN A 18 -26.40 -3.53 10.29
C GLN A 18 -25.97 -4.05 8.90
N GLN A 19 -26.53 -5.16 8.42
CA GLN A 19 -26.13 -5.81 7.17
C GLN A 19 -26.13 -4.84 5.97
N ARG A 20 -27.26 -4.16 5.73
CA ARG A 20 -27.38 -3.18 4.64
C ARG A 20 -26.38 -2.02 4.75
N PHE A 21 -25.98 -1.68 5.98
CA PHE A 21 -24.98 -0.63 6.22
C PHE A 21 -23.58 -1.11 5.82
N PHE A 22 -23.25 -2.37 6.12
CA PHE A 22 -21.98 -2.98 5.73
C PHE A 22 -21.87 -3.17 4.22
N GLU A 23 -22.90 -3.72 3.58
CA GLU A 23 -22.95 -3.94 2.13
C GLU A 23 -22.70 -2.64 1.35
N ARG A 24 -23.33 -1.53 1.76
CA ARG A 24 -23.10 -0.21 1.13
C ARG A 24 -21.67 0.30 1.25
N ILE A 25 -20.97 -0.03 2.33
CA ILE A 25 -19.58 0.38 2.52
C ILE A 25 -18.67 -0.50 1.67
N ILE A 26 -18.87 -1.82 1.70
CA ILE A 26 -18.09 -2.78 0.91
C ILE A 26 -18.21 -2.50 -0.58
N ALA A 27 -19.40 -2.15 -1.07
CA ALA A 27 -19.65 -1.80 -2.47
C ALA A 27 -18.85 -0.58 -2.97
N ARG A 28 -18.29 0.25 -2.07
CA ARG A 28 -17.39 1.35 -2.45
C ARG A 28 -15.97 0.88 -2.74
N TYR A 29 -15.56 -0.28 -2.22
CA TYR A 29 -14.20 -0.81 -2.34
C TYR A 29 -14.11 -1.98 -3.33
N PHE A 30 -15.14 -2.83 -3.39
CA PHE A 30 -15.15 -4.07 -4.18
C PHE A 30 -16.33 -4.08 -5.16
N LYS A 31 -16.21 -4.82 -6.27
CA LYS A 31 -17.23 -4.89 -7.33
C LYS A 31 -17.62 -6.35 -7.63
N GLY A 32 -18.89 -6.56 -7.98
CA GLY A 32 -19.40 -7.87 -8.41
C GLY A 32 -19.38 -8.92 -7.30
N GLU A 33 -19.08 -10.17 -7.64
CA GLU A 33 -19.11 -11.31 -6.71
C GLU A 33 -18.16 -11.15 -5.51
N GLN A 34 -17.05 -10.41 -5.67
CA GLN A 34 -16.12 -10.11 -4.57
C GLN A 34 -16.79 -9.42 -3.37
N GLN A 35 -17.90 -8.70 -3.58
CA GLN A 35 -18.60 -8.04 -2.48
C GLN A 35 -19.17 -9.06 -1.49
N LYS A 36 -19.66 -10.21 -1.97
CA LYS A 36 -20.25 -11.26 -1.13
C LYS A 36 -19.16 -11.97 -0.34
N ASP A 37 -18.05 -12.30 -0.99
CA ASP A 37 -16.89 -12.95 -0.35
C ASP A 37 -16.31 -12.07 0.76
N VAL A 38 -16.06 -10.79 0.46
CA VAL A 38 -15.54 -9.82 1.44
C VAL A 38 -16.52 -9.60 2.59
N PHE A 39 -17.83 -9.59 2.31
CA PHE A 39 -18.84 -9.50 3.36
C PHE A 39 -18.82 -10.71 4.27
N GLN A 40 -18.72 -11.93 3.73
CA GLN A 40 -18.63 -13.16 4.52
C GLN A 40 -17.36 -13.17 5.39
N ASP A 41 -16.21 -12.82 4.82
CA ASP A 41 -14.96 -12.70 5.57
C ASP A 41 -15.05 -11.64 6.67
N PHE A 42 -15.73 -10.52 6.39
CA PHE A 42 -15.99 -9.49 7.38
C PHE A 42 -16.88 -10.00 8.51
N CYS A 43 -17.90 -10.81 8.24
CA CYS A 43 -18.73 -11.43 9.26
C CYS A 43 -17.91 -12.31 10.22
N VAL A 44 -16.98 -13.12 9.68
CA VAL A 44 -16.07 -13.94 10.50
C VAL A 44 -15.17 -13.05 11.36
N HIS A 45 -14.62 -11.98 10.78
CA HIS A 45 -13.79 -11.01 11.52
C HIS A 45 -14.58 -10.30 12.63
N LEU A 46 -15.80 -9.86 12.32
CA LEU A 46 -16.68 -9.18 13.26
C LEU A 46 -17.11 -10.11 14.40
N HIS A 47 -17.42 -11.38 14.09
CA HIS A 47 -17.72 -12.39 15.10
C HIS A 47 -16.53 -12.65 16.04
N THR A 48 -15.31 -12.69 15.50
CA THR A 48 -14.09 -12.82 16.31
C THR A 48 -13.93 -11.64 17.27
N LEU A 49 -14.18 -10.41 16.79
CA LEU A 49 -14.18 -9.22 17.62
C LEU A 49 -15.30 -9.23 18.66
N TYR A 50 -16.48 -9.74 18.30
CA TYR A 50 -17.62 -9.92 19.18
C TYR A 50 -17.25 -10.82 20.36
N LEU A 51 -16.70 -12.01 20.11
CA LEU A 51 -16.27 -12.92 21.17
C LEU A 51 -15.21 -12.30 22.10
N GLN A 52 -14.29 -11.50 21.56
CA GLN A 52 -13.22 -10.89 22.35
C GLN A 52 -13.64 -9.67 23.16
N LYS A 53 -14.52 -8.83 22.62
CA LYS A 53 -14.78 -7.48 23.16
C LYS A 53 -16.20 -7.27 23.66
N PHE A 54 -17.14 -8.17 23.38
CA PHE A 54 -18.53 -7.93 23.74
C PHE A 54 -18.75 -7.91 25.25
N THR A 55 -18.08 -8.79 26.00
CA THR A 55 -18.16 -8.85 27.47
C THR A 55 -17.65 -7.58 28.14
N SER A 56 -16.63 -6.92 27.57
CA SER A 56 -16.04 -5.72 28.13
C SER A 56 -16.60 -4.41 27.54
N SER A 57 -17.16 -4.44 26.34
CA SER A 57 -17.47 -3.21 25.57
C SER A 57 -18.61 -3.42 24.57
N SER A 58 -19.76 -3.89 25.06
CA SER A 58 -20.97 -4.12 24.26
C SER A 58 -21.43 -2.90 23.45
N HIS A 59 -21.36 -1.69 24.03
CA HIS A 59 -21.77 -0.42 23.38
C HIS A 59 -21.04 -0.11 22.06
N LEU A 60 -19.87 -0.71 21.81
CA LEU A 60 -19.13 -0.50 20.56
C LEU A 60 -19.86 -1.10 19.36
N PHE A 61 -20.59 -2.21 19.56
CA PHE A 61 -21.32 -2.90 18.50
C PHE A 61 -22.62 -2.20 18.11
N ASP A 62 -23.10 -1.27 18.94
CA ASP A 62 -24.22 -0.37 18.58
C ASP A 62 -23.72 0.91 17.86
N SER A 63 -22.44 1.24 18.02
CA SER A 63 -21.83 2.43 17.43
C SER A 63 -21.53 2.25 15.94
N LYS A 64 -22.38 2.84 15.10
CA LYS A 64 -22.17 2.88 13.63
C LYS A 64 -20.82 3.50 13.24
N ALA A 65 -20.32 4.48 14.00
CA ALA A 65 -19.03 5.12 13.73
C ALA A 65 -17.85 4.16 13.97
N TRP A 66 -17.91 3.39 15.05
CA TRP A 66 -16.91 2.38 15.35
C TRP A 66 -16.96 1.25 14.33
N LEU A 67 -18.14 0.70 14.08
CA LEU A 67 -18.35 -0.34 13.07
C LEU A 67 -17.89 0.07 11.68
N ARG A 68 -18.15 1.33 11.28
CA ARG A 68 -17.62 1.90 10.02
C ARG A 68 -16.10 1.86 9.98
N THR A 69 -15.45 2.25 11.07
CA THR A 69 -13.98 2.32 11.16
C THR A 69 -13.38 0.91 11.03
N VAL A 70 -13.94 -0.06 11.74
CA VAL A 70 -13.54 -1.47 11.65
C VAL A 70 -13.70 -1.98 10.21
N LEU A 71 -14.86 -1.75 9.60
CA LEU A 71 -15.15 -2.21 8.24
C LEU A 71 -14.25 -1.56 7.17
N VAL A 72 -14.02 -0.25 7.26
CA VAL A 72 -13.15 0.46 6.31
C VAL A 72 -11.71 -0.04 6.43
N ASN A 73 -11.20 -0.19 7.65
CA ASN A 73 -9.85 -0.72 7.87
C ASN A 73 -9.72 -2.16 7.39
N PHE A 74 -10.77 -2.97 7.57
CA PHE A 74 -10.84 -4.32 7.03
C PHE A 74 -10.78 -4.32 5.50
N CYS A 75 -11.61 -3.51 4.84
CA CYS A 75 -11.62 -3.38 3.37
C CYS A 75 -10.25 -2.96 2.82
N ILE A 76 -9.61 -1.95 3.44
CA ILE A 76 -8.26 -1.50 3.05
C ILE A 76 -7.24 -2.63 3.23
N SER A 77 -7.35 -3.40 4.30
CA SER A 77 -6.44 -4.53 4.57
C SER A 77 -6.62 -5.65 3.54
N GLN A 78 -7.86 -5.95 3.14
CA GLN A 78 -8.13 -6.92 2.07
C GLN A 78 -7.55 -6.47 0.72
N LEU A 79 -7.74 -5.21 0.34
CA LEU A 79 -7.12 -4.65 -0.88
C LEU A 79 -5.59 -4.73 -0.86
N ARG A 80 -4.96 -4.53 0.32
CA ARG A 80 -3.50 -4.70 0.48
C ARG A 80 -3.08 -6.16 0.31
N LYS A 81 -3.84 -7.11 0.84
CA LYS A 81 -3.58 -8.55 0.68
C LYS A 81 -3.67 -8.98 -0.78
N GLU A 82 -4.71 -8.57 -1.50
CA GLU A 82 -4.84 -8.87 -2.93
C GLU A 82 -3.66 -8.30 -3.73
N LYS A 83 -3.24 -7.06 -3.44
CA LYS A 83 -2.08 -6.45 -4.08
C LYS A 83 -0.78 -7.20 -3.76
N ALA A 84 -0.60 -7.61 -2.51
CA ALA A 84 0.57 -8.41 -2.10
C ALA A 84 0.57 -9.79 -2.77
N GLN A 85 -0.58 -10.45 -2.88
CA GLN A 85 -0.72 -11.72 -3.58
C GLN A 85 -0.44 -11.58 -5.07
N LYS A 86 -0.95 -10.55 -5.75
CA LYS A 86 -0.61 -10.28 -7.16
C LYS A 86 0.89 -10.09 -7.36
N ASN A 87 1.56 -9.37 -6.45
CA ASN A 87 3.00 -9.20 -6.51
C ASN A 87 3.76 -10.49 -6.18
N SER A 88 3.24 -11.34 -5.29
CA SER A 88 3.84 -12.64 -4.96
C SER A 88 3.68 -13.65 -6.09
N VAL A 89 2.52 -13.66 -6.76
CA VAL A 89 2.26 -14.47 -7.94
C VAL A 89 3.13 -13.98 -9.10
N TRP A 90 3.34 -12.67 -9.27
CA TRP A 90 4.31 -12.15 -10.24
C TRP A 90 5.73 -12.67 -9.97
N ASN A 91 6.14 -12.76 -8.69
CA ASN A 91 7.44 -13.34 -8.33
C ASN A 91 7.52 -14.86 -8.61
N GLN A 92 6.41 -15.59 -8.45
CA GLN A 92 6.36 -17.07 -8.61
C GLN A 92 6.05 -17.52 -10.04
N THR A 93 5.31 -16.71 -10.81
CA THR A 93 5.06 -16.86 -12.25
C THR A 93 6.10 -16.07 -13.04
N THR A 94 7.34 -16.01 -12.52
CA THR A 94 8.48 -15.94 -13.42
C THR A 94 8.51 -17.29 -14.12
N VAL A 95 7.75 -17.38 -15.22
CA VAL A 95 8.10 -18.21 -16.36
C VAL A 95 9.62 -18.15 -16.45
N VAL A 96 10.28 -19.28 -16.60
CA VAL A 96 11.62 -19.30 -17.19
C VAL A 96 11.44 -18.74 -18.61
N VAL A 97 11.26 -17.42 -18.69
CA VAL A 97 11.65 -16.65 -19.85
C VAL A 97 13.12 -16.95 -19.84
N ASN A 98 13.55 -17.86 -20.71
CA ASN A 98 14.87 -17.73 -21.28
C ASN A 98 14.88 -16.28 -21.76
N LEU A 99 15.43 -15.40 -20.92
CA LEU A 99 15.94 -14.12 -21.34
C LEU A 99 17.07 -14.52 -22.28
N VAL A 100 16.72 -14.90 -23.51
CA VAL A 100 17.54 -14.51 -24.63
C VAL A 100 17.64 -13.02 -24.42
N ALA A 101 18.80 -12.59 -23.93
CA ALA A 101 19.15 -11.20 -23.99
C ALA A 101 19.09 -10.86 -25.47
N GLU A 102 17.93 -10.40 -25.93
CA GLU A 102 17.90 -9.38 -26.96
C GLU A 102 18.67 -8.24 -26.31
N SER A 103 19.98 -8.28 -26.52
CA SER A 103 20.84 -7.16 -26.29
C SER A 103 20.40 -6.12 -27.31
N ASP A 104 19.32 -5.40 -26.99
CA ASP A 104 19.31 -3.99 -27.27
C ASP A 104 20.57 -3.48 -26.59
N THR A 105 21.64 -3.40 -27.37
CA THR A 105 22.86 -2.72 -27.01
C THR A 105 22.47 -1.26 -26.86
N ILE A 106 21.81 -0.92 -25.75
CA ILE A 106 21.76 0.45 -25.27
C ILE A 106 23.23 0.82 -25.16
N ASN A 107 23.68 1.67 -26.08
CA ASN A 107 25.08 2.08 -26.16
C ASN A 107 25.44 2.59 -24.77
N GLU A 108 26.29 1.86 -24.06
CA GLU A 108 26.69 2.18 -22.67
C GLU A 108 27.24 3.62 -22.59
N SER A 109 27.86 4.07 -23.68
CA SER A 109 28.29 5.45 -23.87
C SER A 109 27.15 6.48 -23.92
N GLU A 110 26.01 6.17 -24.54
CA GLU A 110 24.84 7.06 -24.57
C GLU A 110 24.17 7.14 -23.21
N LEU A 111 24.08 6.00 -22.51
CA LEU A 111 23.54 5.95 -21.15
C LEU A 111 24.40 6.75 -20.18
N GLN A 112 25.72 6.63 -20.28
CA GLN A 112 26.68 7.40 -19.49
C GLN A 112 26.56 8.91 -19.78
N ALA A 113 26.43 9.29 -21.06
CA ALA A 113 26.23 10.68 -21.45
C ALA A 113 24.93 11.27 -20.87
N LEU A 114 23.83 10.50 -20.89
CA LEU A 114 22.57 10.89 -20.28
C LEU A 114 22.68 11.05 -18.75
N TYR A 115 23.40 10.14 -18.09
CA TYR A 115 23.65 10.20 -16.65
C TYR A 115 24.43 11.47 -16.28
N GLU A 116 25.50 11.78 -17.01
CA GLU A 116 26.31 12.98 -16.79
C GLU A 116 25.51 14.26 -17.05
N ALA A 117 24.71 14.30 -18.12
CA ALA A 117 23.82 15.42 -18.43
C ALA A 117 22.77 15.64 -17.32
N ALA A 118 22.19 14.55 -16.78
CA ALA A 118 21.24 14.62 -15.67
C ALA A 118 21.88 15.15 -14.39
N LEU A 119 23.11 14.73 -14.06
CA LEU A 119 23.87 15.26 -12.93
C LEU A 119 24.27 16.74 -13.13
N GLY A 120 24.56 17.16 -14.37
CA GLY A 120 24.84 18.56 -14.71
C GLY A 120 23.63 19.49 -14.55
N CYS A 121 22.40 18.96 -14.57
CA CYS A 121 21.19 19.74 -14.40
C CYS A 121 20.90 20.17 -12.95
N VAL A 122 21.59 19.56 -11.97
CA VAL A 122 21.32 19.70 -10.54
C VAL A 122 22.54 20.27 -9.80
N SER A 123 22.34 20.78 -8.59
CA SER A 123 23.44 21.29 -7.76
C SER A 123 24.33 20.15 -7.25
N LYS A 124 25.57 20.45 -6.87
CA LYS A 124 26.52 19.45 -6.33
C LYS A 124 25.94 18.64 -5.16
N LYS A 125 25.17 19.30 -4.28
CA LYS A 125 24.50 18.65 -3.13
C LYS A 125 23.38 17.71 -3.58
N GLU A 126 22.58 18.10 -4.58
CA GLU A 126 21.53 17.27 -5.16
C GLU A 126 22.11 16.07 -5.93
N ALA A 127 23.21 16.28 -6.68
CA ALA A 127 23.94 15.22 -7.38
C ALA A 127 24.46 14.16 -6.39
N LEU A 128 25.01 14.59 -5.25
CA LEU A 128 25.46 13.66 -4.21
C LEU A 128 24.31 12.82 -3.64
N VAL A 129 23.13 13.41 -3.43
CA VAL A 129 21.93 12.69 -2.99
C VAL A 129 21.52 11.63 -4.04
N LEU A 130 21.58 11.97 -5.33
CA LEU A 130 21.29 11.02 -6.41
C LEU A 130 22.29 9.86 -6.43
N LYS A 131 23.59 10.15 -6.33
CA LYS A 131 24.64 9.12 -6.27
C LYS A 131 24.43 8.19 -5.07
N LEU A 132 24.21 8.74 -3.87
CA LEU A 132 23.96 7.94 -2.68
C LEU A 132 22.74 7.02 -2.86
N LYS A 133 21.69 7.51 -3.53
CA LYS A 133 20.47 6.75 -3.74
C LYS A 133 20.62 5.64 -4.79
N PHE A 134 21.18 5.96 -5.95
CA PHE A 134 21.16 5.08 -7.12
C PHE A 134 22.47 4.33 -7.37
N GLU A 135 23.61 4.95 -7.06
CA GLU A 135 24.95 4.35 -7.24
C GLU A 135 25.33 3.51 -6.01
N TYR A 136 25.17 4.08 -4.81
CA TYR A 136 25.53 3.44 -3.54
C TYR A 136 24.36 2.72 -2.84
N LYS A 137 23.17 2.70 -3.44
CA LYS A 137 21.97 1.99 -2.96
C LYS A 137 21.59 2.29 -1.50
N CYS A 138 21.91 3.47 -0.98
CA CYS A 138 21.57 3.87 0.39
C CYS A 138 20.05 4.09 0.55
N THR A 139 19.54 3.81 1.75
CA THR A 139 18.14 4.13 2.07
C THR A 139 17.94 5.64 2.26
N ALA A 140 16.71 6.14 2.11
CA ALA A 140 16.44 7.57 2.29
C ALA A 140 16.83 8.04 3.70
N LYS A 141 16.55 7.23 4.73
CA LYS A 141 16.92 7.51 6.12
C LYS A 141 18.44 7.54 6.35
N GLU A 142 19.19 6.66 5.69
CA GLU A 142 20.67 6.70 5.75
C GLU A 142 21.22 7.97 5.13
N ILE A 143 20.64 8.43 4.02
CA ILE A 143 21.03 9.67 3.35
C ILE A 143 20.71 10.87 4.25
N GLU A 144 19.53 10.87 4.89
CA GLU A 144 19.15 11.90 5.86
C GLU A 144 20.16 12.01 6.99
N HIS A 145 20.56 10.87 7.56
CA HIS A 145 21.55 10.82 8.63
C HIS A 145 22.95 11.25 8.17
N LYS A 146 23.43 10.76 7.02
CA LYS A 146 24.77 11.06 6.50
C LYS A 146 24.95 12.52 6.07
N LEU A 147 23.91 13.15 5.53
CA LEU A 147 23.98 14.52 5.01
C LEU A 147 23.34 15.58 5.92
N GLY A 148 22.70 15.16 7.03
CA GLY A 148 21.97 16.07 7.92
C GLY A 148 20.80 16.77 7.22
N ILE A 149 20.16 16.10 6.26
CA ILE A 149 19.02 16.63 5.49
C ILE A 149 17.75 15.92 5.97
N GLN A 150 16.62 16.62 6.02
CA GLN A 150 15.33 16.03 6.35
C GLN A 150 14.49 15.81 5.09
N HIS A 151 13.64 14.78 5.10
CA HIS A 151 12.68 14.47 4.03
C HIS A 151 13.34 14.22 2.67
N VAL A 152 14.34 13.34 2.62
CA VAL A 152 15.10 13.04 1.39
C VAL A 152 14.20 12.51 0.27
N ASP A 153 13.12 11.80 0.57
CA ASP A 153 12.18 11.33 -0.46
C ASP A 153 11.50 12.49 -1.21
N VAL A 154 11.11 13.54 -0.48
CA VAL A 154 10.52 14.75 -1.07
C VAL A 154 11.57 15.51 -1.90
N LEU A 155 12.81 15.57 -1.40
CA LEU A 155 13.92 16.17 -2.12
C LEU A 155 14.21 15.41 -3.42
N LEU A 156 14.25 14.08 -3.39
CA LEU A 156 14.45 13.23 -4.57
C LEU A 156 13.36 13.45 -5.62
N ALA A 157 12.09 13.56 -5.23
CA ALA A 157 11.00 13.87 -6.14
C ALA A 157 11.21 15.22 -6.85
N ARG A 158 11.57 16.27 -6.10
CA ARG A 158 11.87 17.60 -6.65
C ARG A 158 13.07 17.59 -7.59
N ILE A 159 14.13 16.87 -7.23
CA ILE A 159 15.33 16.72 -8.06
C ILE A 159 14.97 16.04 -9.39
N LYS A 160 14.18 14.96 -9.36
CA LYS A 160 13.70 14.27 -10.57
C LYS A 160 12.88 15.20 -11.47
N ASP A 161 11.97 15.97 -10.89
CA ASP A 161 11.18 16.94 -11.66
C ASP A 161 12.03 18.06 -12.27
N LYS A 162 13.07 18.51 -11.56
CA LYS A 162 14.04 19.49 -12.06
C LYS A 162 14.84 18.94 -13.25
N ILE A 163 15.30 17.70 -13.17
CA ILE A 163 15.98 17.01 -14.28
C ILE A 163 15.02 16.88 -15.47
N ARG A 164 13.78 16.42 -15.25
CA ARG A 164 12.77 16.27 -16.31
C ARG A 164 12.43 17.59 -17.01
N LYS A 165 12.42 18.71 -16.27
CA LYS A 165 12.19 20.04 -16.87
C LYS A 165 13.36 20.51 -17.71
N LYS A 166 14.60 20.26 -17.28
CA LYS A 166 15.82 20.74 -17.93
C LYS A 166 16.27 19.89 -19.12
N MET A 167 16.09 18.58 -19.04
CA MET A 167 16.45 17.64 -20.11
C MET A 167 15.42 17.62 -21.26
N GLY A 168 14.38 18.47 -21.19
CA GLY A 168 13.19 18.33 -22.03
C GLY A 168 12.38 17.11 -21.61
N ARG A 169 11.12 17.02 -22.07
CA ARG A 169 10.23 15.87 -21.83
C ARG A 169 10.78 14.62 -22.56
N ILE A 170 11.91 14.09 -22.13
CA ILE A 170 12.29 12.72 -22.45
C ILE A 170 11.29 11.88 -21.65
N ASN A 171 10.25 11.42 -22.34
CA ASN A 171 9.37 10.35 -21.86
C ASN A 171 10.25 9.12 -21.64
N LEU A 172 10.89 9.07 -20.48
CA LEU A 172 11.42 7.83 -19.92
C LEU A 172 10.19 7.09 -19.37
N GLU A 173 9.41 6.52 -20.28
CA GLU A 173 8.47 5.44 -19.92
C GLU A 173 9.31 4.20 -19.65
N PHE A 174 9.59 3.99 -18.36
CA PHE A 174 10.01 2.71 -17.81
C PHE A 174 9.17 2.42 -16.57
#